data_AF-A0A7C9F204-F1
#
_entry.id   AF-A0A7C9F204-F1
#
_cell.length_a   1.000
_cell.length_b   1.000
_cell.length_c   1.000
_cell.angle_alpha   90.00
_cell.angle_beta   90.00
_cell.angle_gamma   90.00
#
_symmetry.space_group_name_H-M   'P 1'
#
loop_
_entity.id
_entity.type
_entity.pdbx_description
1 polymer ?
#
loop_
_entity_poly.entity_id
_entity_poly.type
_entity_poly.pdbx_seq_one_letter_code
_entity_poly.pdbx_strand_id
1 'polypeptide(L)'
;CSSDLRVNNKILSVVDEIWASGGGLAGLVGRDDVPLPEKPDTEDQSEVVKWKWKVRSVMKENRERPSQRCDVELKLAVARTMKDEEGFFYPHNVDFRGRAYPMHPYLNHVDSDMCRGILEFAEGRPLGRSGLQWLKIHLSKLYGHDVNKWSHEGRLAFAENNLGDIFDSADKPLEGRRWWLKAEYPFQCLAVCIDLAAALRSPTPEAFISHIPVHQVCI
;
A
#
# COMPACT_ATOMS: atom_id res chain seq x y z
N CYS A 1 -22.06 7.47 9.66
CA CYS A 1 -21.00 6.57 9.16
C CYS A 1 -20.31 6.02 10.40
N SER A 2 -20.54 4.75 10.75
CA SER A 2 -20.14 4.15 12.04
C SER A 2 -19.04 3.09 11.88
N SER A 3 -18.29 3.13 10.79
CA SER A 3 -17.16 2.24 10.59
C SER A 3 -15.97 2.76 11.37
N ASP A 4 -15.61 2.04 12.43
CA ASP A 4 -14.49 2.37 13.31
C ASP A 4 -13.17 1.85 12.69
N LEU A 5 -12.21 2.75 12.50
CA LEU A 5 -10.90 2.45 11.92
C LEU A 5 -9.80 2.75 12.94
N ARG A 6 -8.68 2.06 12.82
CA ARG A 6 -7.46 2.35 13.58
C ARG A 6 -6.23 2.32 12.69
N VAL A 7 -5.10 2.74 13.25
CA VAL A 7 -3.80 2.64 12.58
C VAL A 7 -3.25 1.21 12.70
N ASN A 8 -2.92 0.60 11.57
CA ASN A 8 -2.12 -0.60 11.50
C ASN A 8 -0.65 -0.26 11.79
N ASN A 9 -0.26 -0.41 13.05
CA ASN A 9 1.08 -0.07 13.53
C ASN A 9 2.20 -0.87 12.85
N LYS A 10 1.92 -2.09 12.37
CA LYS A 10 2.91 -2.90 11.66
C LYS A 10 3.25 -2.29 10.30
N ILE A 11 2.23 -1.81 9.57
CA ILE A 11 2.45 -1.12 8.30
C ILE A 11 3.02 0.27 8.49
N LEU A 12 2.53 1.04 9.47
CA LEU A 12 3.09 2.35 9.79
C LEU A 12 4.60 2.25 10.09
N SER A 13 5.04 1.25 10.86
CA SER A 13 6.46 1.04 11.16
C SER A 13 7.31 0.80 9.90
N VAL A 14 6.82 -0.02 8.96
CA VAL A 14 7.53 -0.30 7.71
C VAL A 14 7.59 0.96 6.83
N VAL A 15 6.48 1.71 6.74
CA VAL A 15 6.44 2.96 5.99
C VAL A 15 7.39 3.99 6.58
N ASP A 16 7.43 4.12 7.90
CA ASP A 16 8.33 5.05 8.61
C ASP A 16 9.80 4.70 8.36
N GLU A 17 10.16 3.41 8.34
CA GLU A 17 11.54 2.97 8.06
C GLU A 17 11.93 3.23 6.59
N ILE A 18 11.03 2.95 5.64
CA ILE A 18 11.24 3.30 4.23
C ILE A 18 11.42 4.82 4.08
N TRP A 19 10.60 5.60 4.78
CA TRP A 19 10.67 7.06 4.71
C TRP A 19 11.94 7.61 5.37
N ALA A 20 12.36 7.04 6.49
CA ALA A 20 13.61 7.42 7.16
C ALA A 20 14.86 7.08 6.33
N SER A 21 14.80 5.99 5.54
CA SER A 21 15.89 5.55 4.66
C SER A 21 15.96 6.28 3.30
N GLY A 22 15.12 7.28 3.06
CA GLY A 22 15.17 8.12 1.86
C GLY A 22 13.95 8.02 0.94
N GLY A 23 12.95 7.20 1.27
CA GLY A 23 11.76 7.01 0.45
C GLY A 23 12.06 6.29 -0.87
N GLY A 24 11.26 6.55 -1.91
CA GLY A 24 11.52 5.99 -3.26
C GLY A 24 11.18 4.50 -3.44
N LEU A 25 10.53 3.87 -2.46
CA LEU A 25 10.16 2.46 -2.48
C LEU A 25 8.63 2.31 -2.36
N ALA A 26 8.06 1.24 -2.92
CA ALA A 26 6.63 0.92 -2.82
C ALA A 26 5.69 2.05 -3.31
N GLY A 27 6.15 2.86 -4.28
CA GLY A 27 5.41 4.01 -4.79
C GLY A 27 5.54 5.29 -3.95
N LEU A 28 6.30 5.28 -2.86
CA LEU A 28 6.65 6.51 -2.14
C LEU A 28 7.62 7.36 -2.96
N VAL A 29 7.44 8.68 -2.87
CA VAL A 29 8.38 9.65 -3.44
C VAL A 29 9.74 9.54 -2.74
N GLY A 30 10.83 9.77 -3.48
CA GLY A 30 12.17 9.86 -2.87
C GLY A 30 12.39 11.21 -2.19
N ARG A 31 13.10 11.23 -1.06
CA ARG A 31 13.39 12.43 -0.26
C ARG A 31 14.40 13.37 -0.91
N ASP A 32 15.26 12.83 -1.76
CA ASP A 32 16.23 13.61 -2.53
C ASP A 32 15.78 13.80 -3.98
N ASP A 33 16.31 14.84 -4.60
CA ASP A 33 16.07 15.14 -6.01
C ASP A 33 16.86 14.19 -6.90
N VAL A 34 16.29 13.86 -8.05
CA VAL A 34 16.99 13.03 -9.05
C VAL A 34 18.07 13.89 -9.71
N PRO A 35 19.33 13.42 -9.77
CA PRO A 35 20.39 14.19 -10.41
C PRO A 35 20.08 14.38 -11.90
N LEU A 36 20.42 15.55 -12.43
CA LEU A 36 20.30 15.81 -13.87
C LEU A 36 21.24 14.87 -14.64
N PRO A 37 20.81 14.31 -15.78
CA PRO A 37 21.68 13.47 -16.59
C PRO A 37 22.83 14.31 -17.15
N GLU A 38 24.03 13.75 -17.13
CA GLU A 38 25.20 14.40 -17.72
C GLU A 38 24.99 14.62 -19.22
N LYS A 39 25.48 15.77 -19.70
CA LYS A 39 25.41 16.09 -21.12
C LYS A 39 26.35 15.12 -21.87
N PRO A 40 25.87 14.39 -22.89
CA PRO A 40 26.73 13.49 -23.63
C PRO A 40 27.77 14.30 -24.41
N ASP A 41 29.01 13.81 -24.43
CA ASP A 41 30.10 14.37 -25.23
C ASP A 41 30.04 13.77 -26.65
N THR A 42 29.06 14.24 -27.42
CA THR A 42 28.76 13.75 -28.77
C THR A 42 28.18 14.89 -29.60
N GLU A 43 28.52 14.90 -30.89
CA GLU A 43 27.90 15.80 -31.87
C GLU A 43 26.63 15.20 -32.49
N ASP A 44 26.31 13.93 -32.18
CA ASP A 44 25.08 13.30 -32.66
C ASP A 44 23.85 14.03 -32.12
N GLN A 45 23.15 14.71 -33.03
CA GLN A 45 21.95 15.47 -32.73
C GLN A 45 20.85 14.60 -32.11
N SER A 46 20.76 13.32 -32.49
CA SER A 46 19.76 12.39 -31.97
C SER A 46 19.99 12.10 -30.48
N GLU A 47 21.25 11.91 -30.06
CA GLU A 47 21.65 11.71 -28.67
C GLU A 47 21.45 12.98 -27.85
N VAL A 48 21.81 14.14 -28.39
CA VAL A 48 21.57 15.44 -27.74
C VAL A 48 20.07 15.70 -27.54
N VAL A 49 19.22 15.33 -28.50
CA VAL A 49 17.75 15.46 -28.37
C VAL A 49 17.23 14.51 -27.29
N LYS A 50 17.65 13.24 -27.28
CA LYS A 50 17.28 12.27 -26.22
C LYS A 50 17.70 12.76 -24.83
N TRP A 51 18.91 13.30 -24.71
CA TRP A 51 19.40 13.90 -23.46
C TRP A 51 18.52 15.09 -23.02
N LYS A 52 18.20 16.03 -23.93
CA LYS A 52 17.30 17.16 -23.61
C LYS A 52 15.92 16.69 -23.12
N TRP A 53 15.36 15.64 -23.71
CA TRP A 53 14.11 15.04 -23.24
C TRP A 53 14.25 14.45 -21.84
N LYS A 54 15.36 13.74 -21.57
CA LYS A 54 15.64 13.19 -20.24
C LYS A 54 15.81 14.29 -19.19
N VAL A 55 16.57 15.35 -19.49
CA VAL A 55 16.71 16.53 -18.62
C VAL A 55 15.35 17.13 -18.30
N ARG A 56 14.51 17.39 -19.32
CA ARG A 56 13.16 17.95 -19.11
C ARG A 56 12.30 17.05 -18.22
N SER A 57 12.36 15.73 -18.43
CA SER A 57 11.64 14.76 -17.60
C SER A 57 12.10 14.82 -16.14
N VAL A 58 13.41 14.84 -15.89
CA VAL A 58 13.98 14.92 -14.52
C VAL A 58 13.66 16.26 -13.86
N MET A 59 13.75 17.38 -14.59
CA MET A 59 13.37 18.69 -14.07
C MET A 59 11.90 18.77 -13.71
N LYS A 60 11.02 18.17 -14.53
CA LYS A 60 9.58 18.09 -14.22
C LYS A 60 9.36 17.28 -12.94
N GLU A 61 9.98 16.12 -12.83
CA GLU A 61 9.88 15.25 -11.66
C GLU A 61 10.35 15.96 -10.37
N ASN A 62 11.53 16.58 -10.39
CA ASN A 62 12.05 17.34 -9.25
C ASN A 62 11.19 18.55 -8.88
N ARG A 63 10.45 19.12 -9.84
CA ARG A 63 9.49 20.20 -9.56
C ARG A 63 8.25 19.69 -8.83
N GLU A 64 7.82 18.46 -9.08
CA GLU A 64 6.63 17.85 -8.47
C GLU A 64 6.94 17.25 -7.08
N ARG A 65 8.14 16.67 -6.91
CA ARG A 65 8.61 15.98 -5.70
C ARG A 65 8.38 16.74 -4.38
N PRO A 66 8.68 18.05 -4.25
CA PRO A 66 8.47 18.77 -2.99
C PRO A 66 7.03 18.70 -2.47
N SER A 67 6.04 18.83 -3.37
CA SER A 67 4.62 18.74 -2.98
C SER A 67 4.23 17.32 -2.55
N GLN A 68 4.73 16.30 -3.26
CA GLN A 68 4.49 14.90 -2.91
C GLN A 68 5.16 14.52 -1.58
N ARG A 69 6.36 15.02 -1.29
CA ARG A 69 7.04 14.81 0.00
C ARG A 69 6.24 15.44 1.13
N CYS A 70 5.76 16.66 0.93
CA CYS A 70 4.91 17.35 1.90
C CYS A 70 3.62 16.56 2.20
N ASP A 71 2.97 16.03 1.15
CA ASP A 71 1.78 15.16 1.30
C ASP A 71 2.07 13.91 2.14
N VAL A 72 3.19 13.21 1.87
CA VAL A 72 3.61 12.04 2.67
C VAL A 72 3.89 12.42 4.13
N GLU A 73 4.62 13.50 4.38
CA GLU A 73 4.92 13.95 5.74
C GLU A 73 3.66 14.30 6.53
N LEU A 74 2.68 14.99 5.92
CA LEU A 74 1.41 15.32 6.56
C LEU A 74 0.60 14.05 6.88
N LYS A 75 0.57 13.09 5.95
CA LYS A 75 -0.08 11.78 6.17
C LYS A 75 0.56 11.01 7.31
N LEU A 76 1.89 10.94 7.36
CA LEU A 76 2.63 10.27 8.42
C LEU A 76 2.50 10.99 9.77
N ALA A 77 2.51 12.33 9.80
CA ALA A 77 2.31 13.09 11.03
C ALA A 77 0.95 12.77 11.66
N VAL A 78 -0.11 12.70 10.85
CA VAL A 78 -1.45 12.30 11.34
C VAL A 78 -1.44 10.84 11.79
N ALA A 79 -0.89 9.92 10.99
CA ALA A 79 -0.85 8.50 11.35
C ALA A 79 -0.10 8.26 12.67
N ARG A 80 1.05 8.92 12.87
CA ARG A 80 1.86 8.84 14.10
C ARG A 80 1.12 9.41 15.32
N THR A 81 0.31 10.45 15.12
CA THR A 81 -0.50 11.04 16.20
C THR A 81 -1.63 10.12 16.62
N MET A 82 -2.26 9.42 15.66
CA MET A 82 -3.42 8.55 15.89
C MET A 82 -3.03 7.10 16.23
N LYS A 83 -1.74 6.76 16.27
CA LYS A 83 -1.25 5.37 16.29
C LYS A 83 -1.63 4.58 17.56
N ASP A 84 -1.84 5.30 18.65
CA ASP A 84 -2.14 4.76 19.98
C ASP A 84 -3.64 4.85 20.31
N GLU A 85 -4.46 5.43 19.42
CA GLU A 85 -5.91 5.47 19.56
C GLU A 85 -6.53 4.10 19.24
N GLU A 86 -7.48 3.66 20.06
CA GLU A 86 -8.13 2.35 19.89
C GLU A 86 -8.98 2.28 18.60
N GLY A 87 -9.56 3.41 18.21
CA GLY A 87 -10.42 3.56 17.05
C GLY A 87 -10.82 5.02 16.82
N PHE A 88 -11.11 5.37 15.57
CA PHE A 88 -11.60 6.68 15.16
C PHE A 88 -12.50 6.59 13.92
N PHE A 89 -13.32 7.63 13.75
CA PHE A 89 -14.30 7.74 12.67
C PHE A 89 -13.94 8.85 11.69
N TYR A 90 -14.22 8.63 10.41
CA TYR A 90 -14.20 9.69 9.41
C TYR A 90 -15.61 10.27 9.21
N PRO A 91 -15.84 11.54 9.52
CA PRO A 91 -17.06 12.19 9.09
C PRO A 91 -16.97 12.43 7.57
N HIS A 92 -18.09 12.24 6.84
CA HIS A 92 -18.11 12.28 5.38
C HIS A 92 -18.94 13.46 4.87
N ASN A 93 -18.48 14.08 3.79
CA ASN A 93 -19.24 15.03 2.99
C ASN A 93 -19.71 14.38 1.69
N VAL A 94 -20.72 14.95 1.04
CA VAL A 94 -21.34 14.40 -0.18
C VAL A 94 -21.24 15.42 -1.30
N ASP A 95 -20.74 15.00 -2.47
CA ASP A 95 -20.68 15.87 -3.66
C ASP A 95 -22.05 16.01 -4.34
N PHE A 96 -22.12 16.89 -5.36
CA PHE A 96 -23.36 17.14 -6.12
C PHE A 96 -23.93 15.90 -6.84
N ARG A 97 -23.17 14.81 -6.93
CA ARG A 97 -23.58 13.54 -7.55
C ARG A 97 -23.94 12.48 -6.50
N GLY A 98 -23.93 12.82 -5.23
CA GLY A 98 -24.22 11.89 -4.14
C GLY A 98 -23.04 11.02 -3.70
N ARG A 99 -21.81 11.27 -4.19
CA ARG A 99 -20.63 10.49 -3.77
C ARG A 99 -20.12 10.99 -2.42
N ALA A 100 -19.91 10.07 -1.49
CA ALA A 100 -19.39 10.37 -0.16
C ALA A 100 -17.85 10.41 -0.15
N TYR A 101 -17.28 11.41 0.51
CA TYR A 101 -15.84 11.58 0.72
C TYR A 101 -15.53 11.85 2.18
N PRO A 102 -14.47 11.25 2.75
CA PRO A 102 -13.97 11.63 4.06
C PRO A 102 -13.63 13.12 4.09
N MET A 103 -14.01 13.82 5.17
CA MET A 103 -13.69 15.25 5.30
C MET A 103 -12.23 15.50 5.70
N HIS A 104 -11.57 14.53 6.32
CA HIS A 104 -10.19 14.68 6.73
C HIS A 104 -9.24 14.59 5.51
N PRO A 105 -8.44 15.63 5.22
CA PRO A 105 -7.79 15.79 3.92
C PRO A 105 -6.51 14.95 3.74
N TYR A 106 -5.86 14.51 4.82
CA TYR A 106 -4.53 13.89 4.73
C TYR A 106 -4.58 12.37 4.84
N LEU A 107 -4.78 11.82 6.04
CA LEU A 107 -4.97 10.39 6.23
C LEU A 107 -6.46 10.07 6.10
N ASN A 108 -6.84 9.25 5.13
CA ASN A 108 -8.17 8.68 4.98
C ASN A 108 -8.14 7.41 4.11
N HIS A 109 -9.21 6.60 4.18
CA HIS A 109 -9.29 5.27 3.56
C HIS A 109 -9.64 5.27 2.05
N VAL A 110 -9.88 6.43 1.44
CA VAL A 110 -10.19 6.55 0.00
C VAL A 110 -8.96 6.94 -0.83
N ASP A 111 -7.89 7.34 -0.16
CA ASP A 111 -6.68 7.88 -0.78
C ASP A 111 -5.70 6.75 -1.24
N SER A 112 -4.42 7.11 -1.31
CA SER A 112 -3.29 6.29 -1.78
C SER A 112 -3.19 4.90 -1.13
N ASP A 113 -2.47 4.00 -1.80
CA ASP A 113 -2.16 2.66 -1.28
C ASP A 113 -1.53 2.71 0.13
N MET A 114 -0.61 3.66 0.37
CA MET A 114 -0.03 3.87 1.70
C MET A 114 -1.11 4.16 2.75
N CYS A 115 -2.01 5.10 2.50
CA CYS A 115 -3.10 5.42 3.44
C CYS A 115 -3.99 4.21 3.71
N ARG A 116 -4.33 3.44 2.67
CA ARG A 116 -5.16 2.23 2.81
C ARG A 116 -4.45 1.07 3.48
N GLY A 117 -3.13 0.95 3.35
CA GLY A 117 -2.33 -0.03 4.08
C GLY A 117 -2.13 0.33 5.56
N ILE A 118 -2.04 1.63 5.87
CA ILE A 118 -1.91 2.13 7.25
C ILE A 118 -3.23 2.02 8.03
N LEU A 119 -4.38 1.97 7.36
CA LEU A 119 -5.69 1.92 8.02
C LEU A 119 -6.28 0.52 8.01
N GLU A 120 -6.80 0.08 9.15
CA GLU A 120 -7.53 -1.19 9.30
C GLU A 120 -8.78 -0.99 10.18
N PHE A 121 -9.68 -1.97 10.24
CA PHE A 121 -10.84 -1.89 11.13
C PHE A 121 -10.40 -1.96 12.59
N ALA A 122 -10.95 -1.07 13.44
CA ALA A 122 -10.71 -1.12 14.87
C ALA A 122 -11.28 -2.41 15.49
N GLU A 123 -12.52 -2.74 15.14
CA GLU A 123 -13.20 -3.98 15.52
C GLU A 123 -12.87 -5.11 14.52
N GLY A 124 -12.09 -6.09 14.96
CA GLY A 124 -11.77 -7.28 14.18
C GLY A 124 -12.85 -8.36 14.30
N ARG A 125 -12.89 -9.29 13.33
CA ARG A 125 -13.83 -10.42 13.33
C ARG A 125 -13.13 -11.75 13.03
N PRO A 126 -13.64 -12.88 13.56
CA PRO A 126 -13.12 -14.19 13.21
C PRO A 126 -13.31 -14.41 11.70
N LEU A 127 -12.26 -14.88 11.04
CA LEU A 127 -12.28 -15.09 9.59
C LEU A 127 -13.36 -16.09 9.16
N GLY A 128 -13.52 -17.17 9.92
CA GLY A 128 -14.25 -18.36 9.46
C GLY A 128 -13.61 -18.97 8.20
N ARG A 129 -14.23 -20.03 7.69
CA ARG A 129 -13.79 -20.67 6.44
C ARG A 129 -13.85 -19.73 5.24
N SER A 130 -14.93 -18.97 5.12
CA SER A 130 -15.15 -18.05 4.00
C SER A 130 -14.26 -16.82 4.07
N GLY A 131 -14.06 -16.21 5.25
CA GLY A 131 -13.18 -15.05 5.38
C GLY A 131 -11.72 -15.39 5.10
N LEU A 132 -11.24 -16.58 5.50
CA LEU A 132 -9.89 -17.03 5.16
C LEU A 132 -9.70 -17.16 3.64
N GLN A 133 -10.70 -17.72 2.94
CA GLN A 133 -10.69 -17.77 1.47
C GLN A 133 -10.73 -16.38 0.84
N TRP A 134 -11.58 -15.49 1.35
CA TRP A 134 -11.68 -14.12 0.85
C TRP A 134 -10.40 -13.31 1.10
N LEU A 135 -9.69 -13.55 2.21
CA LEU A 135 -8.40 -12.92 2.48
C LEU A 135 -7.33 -13.35 1.45
N LYS A 136 -7.30 -14.63 1.08
CA LYS A 136 -6.42 -15.16 0.01
C LYS A 136 -6.78 -14.60 -1.37
N ILE A 137 -8.08 -14.50 -1.69
CA ILE A 137 -8.56 -13.86 -2.92
C ILE A 137 -8.20 -12.37 -2.92
N HIS A 138 -8.30 -11.70 -1.77
CA HIS A 138 -7.96 -10.29 -1.62
C HIS A 138 -6.47 -10.05 -1.89
N LEU A 139 -5.58 -10.86 -1.33
CA LEU A 139 -4.15 -10.82 -1.59
C LEU A 139 -3.86 -10.87 -3.10
N SER A 140 -4.49 -11.82 -3.80
CA SER A 140 -4.31 -12.01 -5.25
C SER A 140 -4.80 -10.80 -6.05
N LYS A 141 -5.89 -10.17 -5.61
CA LYS A 141 -6.41 -8.94 -6.22
C LYS A 141 -5.46 -7.77 -6.03
N LEU A 142 -4.88 -7.62 -4.83
CA LEU A 142 -3.92 -6.56 -4.52
C LEU A 142 -2.60 -6.76 -5.27
N TYR A 143 -2.20 -8.02 -5.48
CA TYR A 143 -1.00 -8.35 -6.25
C TYR A 143 -1.13 -7.89 -7.70
N GLY A 144 -2.31 -8.05 -8.32
CA GLY A 144 -2.58 -7.53 -9.65
C GLY A 144 -1.96 -8.37 -10.77
N HIS A 145 -1.49 -7.73 -11.85
CA HIS A 145 -0.80 -8.39 -12.98
C HIS A 145 -1.59 -9.54 -13.60
N ASP A 146 -2.83 -9.27 -14.00
CA ASP A 146 -3.81 -10.22 -14.55
C ASP A 146 -4.32 -11.30 -13.58
N VAL A 147 -3.68 -11.53 -12.44
CA VAL A 147 -4.16 -12.48 -11.40
C VAL A 147 -5.53 -12.05 -10.87
N ASN A 148 -5.78 -10.75 -10.79
CA ASN A 148 -7.07 -10.18 -10.41
C ASN A 148 -8.21 -10.55 -11.39
N LYS A 149 -7.90 -10.93 -12.63
CA LYS A 149 -8.88 -11.37 -13.66
C LYS A 149 -9.14 -12.87 -13.62
N TRP A 150 -8.38 -13.64 -12.85
CA TRP A 150 -8.55 -15.09 -12.77
C TRP A 150 -9.86 -15.48 -12.05
N SER A 151 -10.27 -16.73 -12.21
CA SER A 151 -11.38 -17.31 -11.45
C SER A 151 -11.10 -17.24 -9.94
N HIS A 152 -12.15 -17.41 -9.12
CA HIS A 152 -11.99 -17.46 -7.67
C HIS A 152 -11.00 -18.57 -7.24
N GLU A 153 -11.08 -19.74 -7.86
CA GLU A 153 -10.16 -20.86 -7.63
C GLU A 153 -8.73 -20.51 -8.05
N GLY A 154 -8.54 -19.87 -9.21
CA GLY A 154 -7.22 -19.43 -9.65
C GLY A 154 -6.58 -18.42 -8.69
N ARG A 155 -7.37 -17.49 -8.16
CA ARG A 155 -6.92 -16.53 -7.14
C ARG A 155 -6.59 -17.22 -5.81
N LEU A 156 -7.38 -18.19 -5.38
CA LEU A 156 -7.04 -18.99 -4.20
C LEU A 156 -5.71 -19.74 -4.41
N ALA A 157 -5.56 -20.44 -5.53
CA ALA A 157 -4.35 -21.18 -5.87
C ALA A 157 -3.12 -20.26 -5.96
N PHE A 158 -3.26 -19.04 -6.46
CA PHE A 158 -2.18 -18.05 -6.45
C PHE A 158 -1.65 -17.79 -5.03
N ALA A 159 -2.53 -17.56 -4.06
CA ALA A 159 -2.11 -17.35 -2.67
C ALA A 159 -1.45 -18.61 -2.08
N GLU A 160 -2.00 -19.80 -2.32
CA GLU A 160 -1.42 -21.07 -1.83
C GLU A 160 -0.02 -21.34 -2.41
N ASN A 161 0.17 -21.07 -3.71
CA ASN A 161 1.44 -21.31 -4.39
C ASN A 161 2.55 -20.32 -3.96
N ASN A 162 2.18 -19.19 -3.35
CA ASN A 162 3.11 -18.15 -2.91
C ASN A 162 3.22 -18.05 -1.37
N LEU A 163 2.78 -19.07 -0.62
CA LEU A 163 2.84 -19.06 0.86
C LEU A 163 4.24 -18.76 1.41
N GLY A 164 5.30 -19.28 0.77
CA GLY A 164 6.67 -18.98 1.18
C GLY A 164 7.03 -17.50 1.07
N ASP A 165 6.56 -16.80 0.04
CA ASP A 165 6.75 -15.37 -0.16
C ASP A 165 5.87 -14.52 0.75
N ILE A 166 4.67 -15.00 1.06
CA ILE A 166 3.76 -14.39 2.04
C ILE A 166 4.38 -14.41 3.43
N PHE A 167 4.89 -15.57 3.88
CA PHE A 167 5.56 -15.68 5.18
C PHE A 167 6.84 -14.85 5.24
N ASP A 168 7.66 -14.86 4.19
CA ASP A 168 8.88 -14.05 4.13
C ASP A 168 8.58 -12.54 4.17
N SER A 169 7.56 -12.09 3.44
CA SER A 169 7.12 -10.69 3.46
C SER A 169 6.58 -10.28 4.84
N ALA A 170 5.89 -11.19 5.53
CA ALA A 170 5.36 -10.93 6.87
C ALA A 170 6.46 -10.86 7.94
N ASP A 171 7.49 -11.70 7.85
CA ASP A 171 8.54 -11.82 8.87
C ASP A 171 9.69 -10.83 8.66
N LYS A 172 10.03 -10.55 7.39
CA LYS A 172 11.18 -9.72 6.99
C LYS A 172 10.77 -8.76 5.87
N PRO A 173 9.87 -7.80 6.14
CA PRO A 173 9.30 -6.93 5.12
C PRO A 173 10.36 -6.15 4.35
N LEU A 174 11.47 -5.77 4.99
CA LEU A 174 12.54 -4.98 4.39
C LEU A 174 13.85 -5.77 4.20
N GLU A 175 14.09 -6.86 4.90
CA GLU A 175 15.34 -7.64 4.81
C GLU A 175 15.19 -8.90 3.96
N GLY A 176 13.95 -9.33 3.71
CA GLY A 176 13.64 -10.54 2.96
C GLY A 176 13.69 -10.34 1.44
N ARG A 177 12.93 -11.18 0.73
CA ARG A 177 12.78 -11.14 -0.73
C ARG A 177 11.93 -9.96 -1.21
N ARG A 178 11.24 -9.28 -0.28
CA ARG A 178 10.36 -8.12 -0.53
C ARG A 178 9.35 -8.37 -1.66
N TRP A 179 8.79 -9.59 -1.70
CA TRP A 179 7.87 -10.01 -2.77
C TRP A 179 6.65 -9.08 -2.90
N TRP A 180 6.15 -8.60 -1.76
CA TRP A 180 5.05 -7.63 -1.68
C TRP A 180 5.28 -6.34 -2.48
N LEU A 181 6.54 -5.91 -2.73
CA LEU A 181 6.85 -4.74 -3.56
C LEU A 181 6.48 -4.90 -5.04
N LYS A 182 6.27 -6.15 -5.49
CA LYS A 182 5.88 -6.44 -6.87
C LYS A 182 4.38 -6.28 -7.10
N ALA A 183 3.59 -6.15 -6.03
CA ALA A 183 2.15 -5.97 -6.13
C ALA A 183 1.78 -4.61 -6.74
N GLU A 184 0.60 -4.52 -7.37
CA GLU A 184 0.02 -3.23 -7.79
C GLU A 184 -0.30 -2.32 -6.59
N TYR A 185 -0.61 -2.91 -5.43
CA TYR A 185 -0.91 -2.22 -4.17
C TYR A 185 0.00 -2.75 -3.04
N PRO A 186 1.29 -2.34 -3.00
CA PRO A 186 2.29 -2.93 -2.13
C PRO A 186 1.94 -2.90 -0.63
N PHE A 187 1.54 -1.76 -0.08
CA PHE A 187 1.32 -1.63 1.37
C PHE A 187 0.09 -2.41 1.82
N GLN A 188 -1.00 -2.38 1.04
CA GLN A 188 -2.15 -3.24 1.30
C GLN A 188 -1.78 -4.73 1.14
N CYS A 189 -0.98 -5.09 0.14
CA CYS A 189 -0.52 -6.48 -0.03
C CYS A 189 0.30 -6.95 1.17
N LEU A 190 1.20 -6.12 1.68
CA LEU A 190 1.99 -6.41 2.88
C LEU A 190 1.09 -6.57 4.11
N ALA A 191 0.07 -5.71 4.28
CA ALA A 191 -0.90 -5.82 5.37
C ALA A 191 -1.61 -7.18 5.36
N VAL A 192 -2.05 -7.62 4.18
CA VAL A 192 -2.67 -8.94 4.00
C VAL A 192 -1.66 -10.06 4.23
N CYS A 193 -0.40 -9.92 3.80
CA CYS A 193 0.63 -10.94 4.05
C CYS A 193 0.84 -11.16 5.55
N ILE A 194 0.95 -10.07 6.32
CA ILE A 194 1.13 -10.11 7.77
C ILE A 194 -0.07 -10.75 8.47
N ASP A 195 -1.28 -10.36 8.10
CA ASP A 195 -2.52 -10.87 8.70
C ASP A 195 -2.74 -12.35 8.36
N LEU A 196 -2.58 -12.72 7.08
CA LEU A 196 -2.72 -14.10 6.62
C LEU A 196 -1.64 -15.02 7.22
N ALA A 197 -0.40 -14.54 7.35
CA ALA A 197 0.66 -15.30 8.00
C ALA A 197 0.33 -15.59 9.47
N ALA A 198 -0.18 -14.60 10.20
CA ALA A 198 -0.63 -14.77 11.58
C ALA A 198 -1.80 -15.76 11.68
N ALA A 199 -2.79 -15.66 10.78
CA ALA A 199 -3.90 -16.58 10.72
C ALA A 199 -3.45 -18.02 10.45
N LEU A 200 -2.57 -18.25 9.47
CA LEU A 200 -2.12 -19.60 9.10
C LEU A 200 -1.19 -20.24 10.15
N ARG A 201 -0.54 -19.44 11.00
CA ARG A 201 0.27 -19.92 12.14
C ARG A 201 -0.58 -20.19 13.39
N SER A 202 -1.83 -19.73 13.42
CA SER A 202 -2.77 -20.03 14.51
C SER A 202 -3.13 -21.52 14.52
N PRO A 203 -3.38 -22.13 15.70
CA PRO A 203 -3.93 -23.49 15.79
C PRO A 203 -5.24 -23.66 15.04
N THR A 204 -6.01 -22.58 14.88
CA THR A 204 -7.28 -22.58 14.14
C THR A 204 -7.37 -21.31 13.30
N PRO A 205 -6.91 -21.35 12.04
CA PRO A 205 -6.90 -20.17 11.16
C PRO A 205 -8.28 -19.52 10.98
N GLU A 206 -9.35 -20.31 10.98
CA GLU A 206 -10.72 -19.81 10.86
C GLU A 206 -11.19 -19.03 12.11
N ALA A 207 -10.60 -19.26 13.28
CA ALA A 207 -10.91 -18.53 14.50
C ALA A 207 -10.07 -17.26 14.68
N PHE A 208 -9.08 -17.03 13.80
CA PHE A 208 -8.22 -15.86 13.87
C PHE A 208 -9.03 -14.58 13.65
N ILE A 209 -8.85 -13.61 14.54
CA ILE A 209 -9.50 -12.30 14.47
C ILE A 209 -8.72 -11.42 13.49
N SER A 210 -9.28 -11.16 12.33
CA SER A 210 -8.70 -10.26 11.32
C SER A 210 -9.33 -8.89 11.38
N HIS A 211 -8.50 -7.87 11.12
CA HIS A 211 -8.90 -6.46 11.05
C HIS A 211 -8.85 -5.92 9.61
N ILE A 212 -8.43 -6.75 8.65
CA ILE A 212 -8.15 -6.32 7.28
C ILE A 212 -9.46 -6.00 6.53
N PRO A 213 -9.60 -4.81 5.94
CA PRO A 213 -10.71 -4.51 5.06
C PRO A 213 -10.57 -5.22 3.71
N VAL A 214 -11.44 -6.20 3.44
CA VAL A 214 -11.47 -6.91 2.15
C VAL A 214 -12.25 -6.13 1.09
N HIS A 215 -11.54 -5.62 0.09
CA HIS A 215 -12.13 -4.79 -0.96
C HIS A 215 -12.86 -5.59 -2.05
N GLN A 216 -14.19 -5.52 -2.06
CA GLN A 216 -15.01 -6.01 -3.16
C GLN A 216 -15.30 -4.86 -4.14
N VAL A 217 -14.80 -4.99 -5.37
CA VAL A 217 -15.08 -4.04 -6.46
C VAL A 217 -15.70 -4.88 -7.56
N CYS A 218 -16.93 -4.55 -7.96
CA CYS A 218 -17.55 -5.15 -9.12
C CYS A 218 -16.73 -4.75 -10.35
N ILE A 219 -16.25 -5.76 -11.08
CA ILE A 219 -15.63 -5.59 -12.40
C ILE A 219 -16.73 -5.71 -13.44
#